data_AF-A0A7R9UA54-F1
#
_entry.id   AF-A0A7R9UA54-F1
#
_cell.length_a   1.000
_cell.length_b   1.000
_cell.length_c   1.000
_cell.angle_alpha   90.00
_cell.angle_beta   90.00
_cell.angle_gamma   90.00
#
_symmetry.space_group_name_H-M   'P 1'
#
loop_
_entity.id
_entity.type
_entity.pdbx_description
1 polymer ?
#
loop_
_entity_poly.entity_id
_entity_poly.type
_entity_poly.pdbx_seq_one_letter_code
_entity_poly.pdbx_strand_id
1 'polypeptide(L)'
;LGKACVPRAATLPVKVDVLLPSAGGVCFVEEPPCAGMTTSSIALGGTFDHLHNGHKRLLTVAAHVARDDVLVGITDPAMLAKKSHRRKIESFEARSQRVESVLRQLGCTARIRTVRIRDAAGPLTAERRIRTILVTSENLGMAHEINVQRR
;
A
#
# COMPACT_ATOMS: atom_id res chain seq x y z
N LEU A 1 24.00 11.43 -14.61
CA LEU A 1 23.70 12.08 -13.31
C LEU A 1 22.41 11.50 -12.74
N GLY A 2 22.46 10.25 -12.27
CA GLY A 2 21.35 9.63 -11.52
C GLY A 2 21.70 9.71 -10.04
N LYS A 3 20.96 10.49 -9.26
CA LYS A 3 21.12 10.48 -7.81
C LYS A 3 20.62 9.13 -7.29
N ALA A 4 21.55 8.20 -7.07
CA ALA A 4 21.32 7.08 -6.18
C ALA A 4 21.06 7.68 -4.78
N CYS A 5 19.88 7.42 -4.23
CA CYS A 5 19.58 7.73 -2.83
C CYS A 5 20.42 6.75 -1.98
N VAL A 6 21.56 7.24 -1.47
CA VAL A 6 22.47 6.47 -0.61
C VAL A 6 21.81 6.25 0.76
N PRO A 7 21.88 5.06 1.36
CA PRO A 7 21.28 4.80 2.66
C PRO A 7 22.14 5.51 3.73
N ARG A 8 21.55 6.46 4.44
CA ARG A 8 22.20 7.03 5.63
C ARG A 8 21.77 6.19 6.82
N ALA A 9 22.74 5.51 7.43
CA ALA A 9 22.55 4.84 8.71
C ALA A 9 22.13 5.87 9.77
N ALA A 10 20.89 5.79 10.23
CA ALA A 10 20.36 6.55 11.36
C ALA A 10 19.17 5.77 11.93
N THR A 11 19.19 5.53 13.23
CA THR A 11 18.16 4.90 14.06
C THR A 11 16.76 5.25 13.56
N LEU A 12 15.98 4.29 13.04
CA LEU A 12 14.65 4.50 12.46
C LEU A 12 13.66 5.08 13.49
N PRO A 13 13.21 6.35 13.40
CA PRO A 13 12.09 6.83 14.19
C PRO A 13 10.88 7.10 13.27
N VAL A 14 9.72 6.61 13.69
CA VAL A 14 8.38 6.90 13.13
C VAL A 14 8.05 6.18 11.80
N LYS A 15 6.88 5.53 11.77
CA LYS A 15 6.28 4.77 10.65
C LYS A 15 6.66 5.30 9.26
N VAL A 16 7.63 4.69 8.59
CA VAL A 16 8.07 5.04 7.23
C VAL A 16 7.31 4.18 6.22
N ASP A 17 6.92 4.76 5.09
CA ASP A 17 6.35 3.99 3.98
C ASP A 17 7.46 3.44 3.08
N VAL A 18 7.26 2.27 2.51
CA VAL A 18 8.28 1.49 1.81
C VAL A 18 7.74 1.03 0.48
N LEU A 19 8.48 1.37 -0.58
CA LEU A 19 8.25 0.87 -1.93
C LEU A 19 9.16 -0.33 -2.20
N LEU A 20 8.56 -1.40 -2.70
CA LEU A 20 9.21 -2.65 -3.07
C LEU A 20 9.01 -2.89 -4.57
N PRO A 21 9.98 -2.49 -5.42
CA PRO A 21 9.92 -2.76 -6.85
C PRO A 21 10.04 -4.26 -7.15
N SER A 22 9.38 -4.71 -8.22
CA SER A 22 9.48 -6.10 -8.69
C SER A 22 10.89 -6.47 -9.17
N ALA A 23 11.65 -5.50 -9.68
CA ALA A 23 13.06 -5.68 -10.05
C ALA A 23 14.00 -5.86 -8.82
N GLY A 24 13.47 -5.68 -7.60
CA GLY A 24 14.20 -5.73 -6.35
C GLY A 24 14.60 -4.39 -5.79
N GLY A 25 15.14 -4.43 -4.56
CA GLY A 25 15.42 -3.26 -3.74
C GLY A 25 14.29 -2.88 -2.79
N VAL A 26 14.63 -2.02 -1.84
CA VAL A 26 13.73 -1.44 -0.85
C VAL A 26 13.96 0.07 -0.88
N CYS A 27 12.91 0.84 -1.16
CA CYS A 27 12.99 2.30 -1.16
C CYS A 27 12.14 2.83 -0.01
N PHE A 28 12.78 3.49 0.94
CA PHE A 28 12.08 4.20 2.01
C PHE A 28 11.54 5.53 1.47
N VAL A 29 10.28 5.79 1.75
CA VAL A 29 9.59 7.02 1.40
C VAL A 29 9.52 7.88 2.65
N GLU A 30 10.27 8.98 2.64
CA GLU A 30 10.12 10.03 3.64
C GLU A 30 8.96 10.96 3.26
N GLU A 31 8.33 11.57 4.27
CA GLU A 31 7.29 12.57 4.09
C GLU A 31 7.91 13.98 4.08
N PRO A 32 7.67 14.83 3.07
CA PRO A 32 6.93 14.55 1.83
C PRO A 32 7.77 13.74 0.82
N PRO A 33 7.13 12.94 -0.06
CA PRO A 33 7.85 12.17 -1.08
C PRO A 33 8.72 13.06 -1.94
N CYS A 34 9.98 12.65 -2.18
CA CYS A 34 10.89 13.42 -3.02
C CYS A 34 10.30 13.65 -4.42
N ALA A 35 10.38 14.90 -4.91
CA ALA A 35 9.93 15.27 -6.25
C ALA A 35 10.60 14.36 -7.31
N GLY A 36 9.77 13.62 -8.06
CA GLY A 36 10.21 12.69 -9.11
C GLY A 36 10.10 11.20 -8.75
N MET A 37 9.87 10.84 -7.48
CA MET A 37 9.64 9.44 -7.10
C MET A 37 8.24 9.00 -7.53
N THR A 38 8.15 8.35 -8.68
CA THR A 38 6.88 7.91 -9.27
C THR A 38 7.04 6.53 -9.91
N THR A 39 5.94 5.78 -9.99
CA THR A 39 5.90 4.42 -10.53
C THR A 39 4.60 4.21 -11.30
N SER A 40 4.67 3.41 -12.36
CA SER A 40 3.53 3.14 -13.24
C SER A 40 2.36 2.50 -12.50
N SER A 41 2.61 1.43 -11.75
CA SER A 41 1.55 0.62 -11.16
C SER A 41 1.93 0.20 -9.75
N ILE A 42 1.12 0.59 -8.77
CA ILE A 42 1.34 0.27 -7.36
C ILE A 42 0.27 -0.68 -6.82
N ALA A 43 0.66 -1.45 -5.82
CA ALA A 43 -0.27 -2.11 -4.92
C ALA A 43 0.01 -1.77 -3.47
N LEU A 44 -1.05 -1.70 -2.68
CA LEU A 44 -1.00 -1.54 -1.24
C LEU A 44 -2.07 -2.40 -0.60
N GLY A 45 -1.86 -2.78 0.65
CA GLY A 45 -2.75 -3.69 1.38
C GLY A 45 -3.03 -3.20 2.80
N GLY A 46 -4.25 -3.41 3.27
CA GLY A 46 -4.64 -3.05 4.64
C GLY A 46 -6.07 -3.43 4.98
N THR A 47 -6.44 -3.27 6.24
CA THR A 47 -7.84 -3.42 6.64
C THR A 47 -8.64 -2.17 6.25
N PHE A 48 -8.07 -0.97 6.29
CA PHE A 48 -8.78 0.28 5.97
C PHE A 48 -10.11 0.46 6.74
N ASP A 49 -10.23 -0.16 7.91
CA ASP A 49 -11.34 0.07 8.83
C ASP A 49 -11.15 1.41 9.53
N HIS A 50 -12.20 2.24 9.61
CA HIS A 50 -12.17 3.55 10.27
C HIS A 50 -10.90 4.37 9.98
N LEU A 51 -10.62 4.63 8.69
CA LEU A 51 -9.40 5.30 8.15
C LEU A 51 -8.68 6.25 9.14
N HIS A 52 -7.81 5.69 9.98
CA HIS A 52 -6.98 6.43 10.92
C HIS A 52 -5.75 7.02 10.22
N ASN A 53 -4.94 7.79 10.95
CA ASN A 53 -3.80 8.51 10.39
C ASN A 53 -2.82 7.60 9.64
N GLY A 54 -2.57 6.38 10.12
CA GLY A 54 -1.76 5.39 9.39
C GLY A 54 -2.28 5.10 7.96
N HIS A 55 -3.57 4.83 7.79
CA HIS A 55 -4.16 4.59 6.46
C HIS A 55 -4.10 5.84 5.59
N LYS A 56 -4.40 7.01 6.17
CA LYS A 56 -4.37 8.28 5.43
C LYS A 56 -3.00 8.54 4.84
N ARG A 57 -1.93 8.33 5.61
CA ARG A 57 -0.54 8.48 5.14
C ARG A 57 -0.23 7.55 3.98
N LEU A 58 -0.52 6.25 4.13
CA LEU A 58 -0.31 5.27 3.07
C LEU A 58 -1.05 5.64 1.77
N LEU A 59 -2.29 6.14 1.88
CA LEU A 59 -3.08 6.61 0.73
C LEU A 59 -2.54 7.91 0.14
N THR A 60 -2.03 8.83 0.96
CA THR A 60 -1.36 10.06 0.50
C THR A 60 -0.13 9.73 -0.35
N VAL A 61 0.74 8.84 0.14
CA VAL A 61 1.90 8.40 -0.64
C VAL A 61 1.47 7.73 -1.94
N ALA A 62 0.50 6.80 -1.86
CA ALA A 62 -0.04 6.12 -3.03
C ALA A 62 -0.54 7.10 -4.11
N ALA A 63 -1.29 8.13 -3.71
CA ALA A 63 -1.83 9.14 -4.61
C ALA A 63 -0.73 9.97 -5.30
N HIS A 64 0.40 10.22 -4.62
CA HIS A 64 1.50 11.01 -5.16
C HIS A 64 2.43 10.22 -6.09
N VAL A 65 2.67 8.93 -5.79
CA VAL A 65 3.68 8.14 -6.53
C VAL A 65 3.09 7.37 -7.71
N ALA A 66 1.78 7.07 -7.71
CA ALA A 66 1.15 6.29 -8.77
C ALA A 66 0.83 7.12 -10.02
N ARG A 67 1.23 6.60 -11.19
CA ARG A 67 0.91 7.23 -12.49
C ARG A 67 -0.26 6.59 -13.22
N ASP A 68 -0.25 5.27 -13.37
CA ASP A 68 -1.16 4.57 -14.28
C ASP A 68 -2.22 3.76 -13.52
N ASP A 69 -1.80 2.94 -12.55
CA ASP A 69 -2.70 2.05 -11.79
C ASP A 69 -2.40 2.02 -10.29
N VAL A 70 -3.47 1.96 -9.49
CA VAL A 70 -3.45 1.71 -8.04
C VAL A 70 -4.33 0.50 -7.72
N LEU A 71 -3.74 -0.59 -7.25
CA LEU A 71 -4.50 -1.74 -6.72
C LEU A 71 -4.49 -1.72 -5.19
N VAL A 72 -5.66 -1.57 -4.57
CA VAL A 72 -5.79 -1.63 -3.11
C VAL A 72 -6.37 -2.97 -2.70
N GLY A 73 -5.57 -3.78 -2.00
CA GLY A 73 -6.04 -4.97 -1.31
C GLY A 73 -6.66 -4.63 0.03
N ILE A 74 -7.94 -4.93 0.20
CA ILE A 74 -8.68 -4.70 1.45
C ILE A 74 -8.99 -6.04 2.10
N THR A 75 -8.53 -6.22 3.34
CA THR A 75 -8.75 -7.47 4.10
C THR A 75 -10.24 -7.76 4.28
N ASP A 76 -10.65 -8.98 3.98
CA ASP A 76 -12.01 -9.44 4.18
C ASP A 76 -12.33 -9.49 5.69
N PRO A 77 -13.50 -9.01 6.15
CA PRO A 77 -13.88 -9.06 7.56
C PRO A 77 -13.85 -10.49 8.14
N ALA A 78 -14.07 -11.52 7.32
CA ALA A 78 -13.98 -12.91 7.73
C ALA A 78 -12.57 -13.30 8.22
N MET A 79 -11.51 -12.68 7.69
CA MET A 79 -10.14 -12.89 8.16
C MET A 79 -9.86 -12.24 9.52
N LEU A 80 -10.70 -11.29 9.95
CA LEU A 80 -10.55 -10.55 11.21
C LEU A 80 -11.28 -11.24 12.38
N ALA A 81 -11.79 -12.47 12.17
CA ALA A 81 -12.70 -13.22 13.04
C ALA A 81 -12.17 -13.57 14.45
N LYS A 82 -10.90 -13.30 14.77
CA LYS A 82 -10.34 -13.57 16.12
C LYS A 82 -10.55 -12.44 17.13
N LYS A 83 -11.14 -11.31 16.77
CA LYS A 83 -11.47 -10.25 17.73
C LYS A 83 -12.99 -10.20 17.93
N SER A 84 -13.40 -10.16 19.19
CA SER A 84 -14.76 -10.11 19.75
C SER A 84 -15.70 -9.00 19.23
N HIS A 85 -15.37 -8.35 18.11
CA HIS A 85 -15.99 -7.13 17.60
C HIS A 85 -16.29 -7.19 16.10
N ARG A 86 -16.52 -8.38 15.52
CA ARG A 86 -16.84 -8.57 14.09
C ARG A 86 -18.01 -7.69 13.60
N ARG A 87 -18.95 -7.35 14.50
CA ARG A 87 -20.09 -6.46 14.24
C ARG A 87 -19.74 -4.97 14.15
N LYS A 88 -18.53 -4.56 14.55
CA LYS A 88 -18.05 -3.16 14.52
C LYS A 88 -17.19 -2.85 13.29
N ILE A 89 -16.85 -3.84 12.48
CA ILE A 89 -16.02 -3.65 11.27
C ILE A 89 -16.92 -3.22 10.12
N GLU A 90 -16.49 -2.21 9.38
CA GLU A 90 -17.20 -1.71 8.21
C GLU A 90 -17.23 -2.76 7.08
N SER A 91 -18.31 -2.78 6.29
CA SER A 91 -18.40 -3.67 5.12
C SER A 91 -17.24 -3.42 4.16
N PHE A 92 -16.89 -4.44 3.36
CA PHE A 92 -15.86 -4.27 2.34
C PHE A 92 -16.23 -3.13 1.38
N GLU A 93 -17.49 -3.04 0.99
CA GLU A 93 -18.03 -2.03 0.09
C GLU A 93 -17.82 -0.62 0.66
N ALA A 94 -18.16 -0.41 1.94
CA ALA A 94 -17.99 0.89 2.60
C ALA A 94 -16.51 1.30 2.66
N ARG A 95 -15.62 0.35 3.02
CA ARG A 95 -14.17 0.60 3.08
C ARG A 95 -13.59 0.86 1.69
N SER A 96 -14.00 0.09 0.68
CA SER A 96 -13.61 0.27 -0.72
C SER A 96 -13.97 1.66 -1.23
N GLN A 97 -15.24 2.04 -1.10
CA GLN A 97 -15.72 3.35 -1.53
C GLN A 97 -14.98 4.48 -0.83
N ARG A 98 -14.70 4.33 0.48
CA ARG A 98 -13.98 5.36 1.22
C ARG A 98 -12.52 5.48 0.79
N VAL A 99 -11.84 4.37 0.55
CA VAL A 99 -10.47 4.38 0.04
C VAL A 99 -10.41 5.07 -1.33
N GLU A 100 -11.30 4.67 -2.25
CA GLU A 100 -11.39 5.29 -3.57
C GLU A 100 -11.66 6.80 -3.46
N SER A 101 -12.62 7.20 -2.62
CA SER A 101 -12.94 8.60 -2.37
C SER A 101 -11.74 9.40 -1.86
N VAL A 102 -11.00 8.87 -0.88
CA VAL A 102 -9.81 9.54 -0.33
C VAL A 102 -8.71 9.68 -1.38
N LEU A 103 -8.43 8.63 -2.16
CA LEU A 103 -7.45 8.71 -3.24
C LEU A 103 -7.82 9.77 -4.28
N ARG A 104 -9.11 9.87 -4.63
CA ARG A 104 -9.61 10.91 -5.55
C ARG A 104 -9.50 12.32 -4.95
N GLN A 105 -9.83 12.49 -3.67
CA GLN A 105 -9.69 13.77 -2.96
C GLN A 105 -8.23 14.24 -2.88
N LEU A 106 -7.30 13.30 -2.80
CA LEU A 106 -5.86 13.56 -2.85
C LEU A 106 -5.33 13.84 -4.26
N GLY A 107 -6.20 13.90 -5.28
CA GLY A 107 -5.83 14.21 -6.65
C GLY A 107 -5.26 13.02 -7.44
N CYS A 108 -5.44 11.78 -6.97
CA CYS A 108 -4.98 10.60 -7.69
C CYS A 108 -5.73 10.45 -9.04
N THR A 109 -4.99 10.60 -10.13
CA THR A 109 -5.50 10.48 -11.51
C THR A 109 -5.41 9.05 -12.05
N ALA A 110 -4.61 8.20 -11.41
CA ALA A 110 -4.43 6.80 -11.79
C ALA A 110 -5.74 6.00 -11.73
N ARG A 111 -5.78 4.86 -12.41
CA ARG A 111 -6.89 3.92 -12.35
C ARG A 111 -6.87 3.19 -11.01
N ILE A 112 -7.86 3.48 -10.18
CA ILE A 112 -8.01 2.84 -8.86
C ILE A 112 -8.83 1.57 -9.01
N ARG A 113 -8.33 0.46 -8.47
CA ARG A 113 -9.06 -0.81 -8.32
C ARG A 113 -8.94 -1.29 -6.88
N THR A 114 -10.01 -1.84 -6.34
CA THR A 114 -10.00 -2.47 -5.02
C THR A 114 -10.28 -3.96 -5.15
N VAL A 115 -9.61 -4.76 -4.32
CA VAL A 115 -9.77 -6.22 -4.31
C VAL A 115 -9.85 -6.75 -2.88
N ARG A 116 -10.63 -7.80 -2.68
CA ARG A 116 -10.73 -8.49 -1.39
C ARG A 116 -9.50 -9.37 -1.16
N ILE A 117 -8.85 -9.23 -0.01
CA ILE A 117 -7.85 -10.19 0.47
C ILE A 117 -8.56 -11.20 1.37
N ARG A 118 -8.62 -12.46 0.94
CA ARG A 118 -9.30 -13.57 1.65
C ARG A 118 -8.35 -14.62 2.24
N ASP A 119 -7.07 -14.55 1.88
CA ASP A 119 -6.00 -15.43 2.35
C ASP A 119 -4.68 -14.67 2.43
N ALA A 120 -3.66 -15.26 3.06
CA ALA A 120 -2.37 -14.62 3.34
C ALA A 120 -1.55 -14.30 2.08
N ALA A 121 -1.75 -15.05 0.98
CA ALA A 121 -1.11 -14.75 -0.30
C ALA A 121 -1.80 -13.55 -0.96
N GLY A 122 -3.13 -13.49 -0.88
CA GLY A 122 -3.96 -12.44 -1.43
C GLY A 122 -3.92 -12.35 -2.96
N PRO A 123 -4.85 -11.63 -3.59
CA PRO A 123 -4.87 -11.45 -5.04
C PRO A 123 -3.66 -10.64 -5.56
N LEU A 124 -2.92 -9.98 -4.68
CA LEU A 124 -1.76 -9.16 -5.03
C LEU A 124 -0.61 -10.00 -5.61
N THR A 125 -0.48 -11.26 -5.20
CA THR A 125 0.57 -12.17 -5.71
C THR A 125 0.33 -12.55 -7.18
N ALA A 126 -0.93 -12.62 -7.63
CA ALA A 126 -1.26 -13.02 -9.00
C ALA A 126 -1.29 -11.85 -10.01
N GLU A 127 -1.34 -10.60 -9.55
CA GLU A 127 -1.44 -9.44 -10.43
C GLU A 127 -0.06 -9.03 -11.00
N ARG A 128 0.19 -9.49 -12.23
CA ARG A 128 1.42 -9.26 -13.00
C ARG A 128 1.62 -7.81 -13.44
N ARG A 129 0.57 -6.98 -13.46
CA ARG A 129 0.68 -5.57 -13.89
C ARG A 129 1.31 -4.67 -12.84
N ILE A 130 1.24 -5.02 -11.56
CA ILE A 130 1.81 -4.20 -10.49
C ILE A 130 3.33 -4.29 -10.54
N ARG A 131 4.01 -3.14 -10.49
CA ARG A 131 5.47 -3.08 -10.47
C ARG A 131 6.05 -2.74 -9.10
N THR A 132 5.22 -2.26 -8.19
CA THR A 132 5.69 -1.79 -6.89
C THR A 132 4.66 -2.09 -5.81
N ILE A 133 5.11 -2.66 -4.70
CA ILE A 133 4.27 -2.78 -3.49
C ILE A 133 4.63 -1.62 -2.56
N LEU A 134 3.63 -0.87 -2.13
CA LEU A 134 3.72 0.17 -1.12
C LEU A 134 3.16 -0.36 0.20
N VAL A 135 3.98 -0.34 1.25
CA VAL A 135 3.59 -0.75 2.60
C VAL A 135 4.17 0.17 3.66
N THR A 136 3.62 0.14 4.87
CA THR A 136 4.29 0.73 6.03
C THR A 136 5.45 -0.16 6.48
N SER A 137 6.39 0.40 7.24
CA SER A 137 7.51 -0.34 7.85
C SER A 137 7.04 -1.51 8.74
N GLU A 138 5.85 -1.40 9.34
CA GLU A 138 5.21 -2.46 10.15
C GLU A 138 4.91 -3.73 9.33
N ASN A 139 4.68 -3.57 8.01
CA ASN A 139 4.25 -4.64 7.12
C ASN A 139 5.35 -5.07 6.12
N LEU A 140 6.58 -4.61 6.32
CA LEU A 140 7.70 -4.84 5.39
C LEU A 140 8.02 -6.33 5.18
N GLY A 141 8.02 -7.13 6.25
CA GLY A 141 8.32 -8.57 6.17
C GLY A 141 7.33 -9.32 5.27
N MET A 142 6.02 -9.13 5.54
CA MET A 142 4.95 -9.71 4.72
C MET A 142 5.02 -9.24 3.27
N ALA A 143 5.28 -7.94 3.05
CA ALA A 143 5.38 -7.38 1.71
C ALA A 143 6.60 -7.92 0.94
N HIS A 144 7.71 -8.19 1.63
CA HIS A 144 8.89 -8.80 1.03
C HIS A 144 8.60 -10.24 0.58
N GLU A 145 7.91 -11.04 1.39
CA GLU A 145 7.48 -12.39 1.00
C GLU A 145 6.60 -12.36 -0.25
N ILE A 146 5.60 -11.47 -0.28
CA ILE A 146 4.75 -11.27 -1.46
C ILE A 146 5.58 -10.82 -2.66
N ASN A 147 6.54 -9.89 -2.49
CA ASN A 147 7.37 -9.41 -3.60
C ASN A 147 8.29 -10.50 -4.17
N VAL A 148 8.76 -11.44 -3.33
CA VAL A 148 9.54 -12.61 -3.76
C VAL A 148 8.67 -13.57 -4.59
N GLN A 149 7.44 -13.86 -4.13
CA GLN A 149 6.52 -14.75 -4.84
C GLN A 149 6.05 -14.22 -6.20
N ARG A 150 6.20 -12.91 -6.44
CA ARG A 150 5.78 -12.23 -7.68
C ARG A 150 6.86 -12.20 -8.76
N ARG A 151 8.07 -12.68 -8.49
CA ARG A 151 9.17 -12.81 -9.45
C ARG A 151 9.10 -14.14 -10.17
#